data_AF-A0A8S9NIX0-F1
#
_entry.id   AF-A0A8S9NIX0-F1
#
_cell.length_a   1.000
_cell.length_b   1.000
_cell.length_c   1.000
_cell.angle_alpha   90.00
_cell.angle_beta   90.00
_cell.angle_gamma   90.00
#
_symmetry.space_group_name_H-M   'P 1'
#
loop_
_entity.id
_entity.type
_entity.pdbx_description
1 polymer ?
#
loop_
_entity_poly.entity_id
_entity_poly.type
_entity_poly.pdbx_seq_one_letter_code
_entity_poly.pdbx_strand_id
1 'polypeptide(L)'
;MYISWVADEAVKRYNQGNREWGFGQLIPLSTFRNPNQGFIVQNTVSFGAEIFIIRPVGQQERVSFVSNPPDNVFTWRILRFSSLEDKIYYSSEFLVGDRFWRLGFNPKGEGEGRPHAIPIFLYAQGFRPNAVETSTWGAVNLRLRHQLGSNPKRASSAAWYPIQPGHREGVSNIILRKDLQDGYLVKDSIVFEAEMVRVSVTNIVPV
;
A
#
# COMPACT_ATOMS: atom_id res chain seq x y z
N MET A 1 22.72 13.60 18.83
CA MET A 1 23.85 13.55 17.88
C MET A 1 24.43 12.15 17.97
N TYR A 2 24.48 11.44 16.85
CA TYR A 2 24.99 10.08 16.76
C TYR A 2 26.22 10.11 15.86
N ILE A 3 27.28 9.43 16.25
CA ILE A 3 28.53 9.39 15.50
C ILE A 3 28.72 7.93 15.09
N SER A 4 28.83 7.66 13.79
CA SER A 4 29.15 6.33 13.27
C SER A 4 30.50 6.38 12.57
N TRP A 5 31.29 5.33 12.73
CA TRP A 5 32.64 5.23 12.20
C TRP A 5 32.81 3.91 11.45
N VAL A 6 33.58 3.93 10.36
CA VAL A 6 33.75 2.82 9.39
C VAL A 6 34.43 1.56 9.98
N ALA A 7 34.80 1.54 11.26
CA ALA A 7 35.39 0.36 11.92
C ALA A 7 34.53 -0.25 13.04
N ASP A 8 33.42 0.39 13.41
CA ASP A 8 32.51 -0.09 14.46
C ASP A 8 31.08 0.07 13.92
N GLU A 9 30.44 -1.04 13.53
CA GLU A 9 29.08 -1.03 12.93
C GLU A 9 28.00 -0.56 13.92
N ALA A 10 28.34 -0.28 15.19
CA ALA A 10 27.44 0.17 16.22
C ALA A 10 27.37 1.71 16.35
N VAL A 11 26.18 2.26 16.16
CA VAL A 11 25.86 3.68 16.39
C VAL A 11 25.93 4.01 17.89
N LYS A 12 26.74 5.01 18.29
CA LYS A 12 26.90 5.44 19.69
C LYS A 12 26.25 6.80 19.96
N ARG A 13 25.53 6.93 21.09
CA ARG A 13 24.74 8.12 21.45
C ARG A 13 25.54 9.11 22.28
N TYR A 14 25.71 10.34 21.78
CA TYR A 14 26.25 11.47 22.54
C TYR A 14 25.13 12.16 23.33
N ASN A 15 25.24 12.24 24.66
CA ASN A 15 24.26 12.91 25.54
C ASN A 15 24.94 13.48 26.81
N GLN A 16 24.16 14.08 27.72
CA GLN A 16 24.69 14.70 28.94
C GLN A 16 25.49 13.75 29.84
N GLY A 17 25.16 12.45 29.84
CA GLY A 17 25.85 11.40 30.59
C GLY A 17 27.00 10.73 29.83
N ASN A 18 26.97 10.75 28.49
CA ASN A 18 27.98 10.17 27.61
C ASN A 18 28.53 11.24 26.67
N ARG A 19 29.51 11.99 27.16
CA ARG A 19 30.09 13.16 26.49
C ARG A 19 31.33 12.85 25.66
N GLU A 20 31.77 11.60 25.64
CA GLU A 20 33.00 11.19 24.97
C GLU A 20 32.80 9.84 24.29
N TRP A 21 33.23 9.75 23.04
CA TRP A 21 33.26 8.52 22.26
C TRP A 21 34.56 8.49 21.47
N GLY A 22 35.30 7.39 21.58
CA GLY A 22 36.59 7.23 20.93
C GLY A 22 37.21 5.87 21.27
N PHE A 23 38.49 5.74 20.94
CA PHE A 23 39.28 4.56 21.24
C PHE A 23 40.45 4.97 22.12
N GLY A 24 40.83 4.14 23.09
CA GLY A 24 42.06 4.34 23.85
C GLY A 24 43.31 4.29 22.97
N GLN A 25 43.21 3.65 21.80
CA GLN A 25 44.26 3.58 20.79
C GLN A 25 43.65 3.48 19.39
N LEU A 26 43.97 4.42 18.50
CA LEU A 26 43.51 4.42 17.10
C LEU A 26 44.46 3.61 16.20
N ILE A 27 45.76 3.91 16.26
CA ILE A 27 46.83 3.15 15.61
C ILE A 27 48.07 3.10 16.51
N PRO A 28 48.96 2.10 16.37
CA PRO A 28 50.23 2.08 17.09
C PRO A 28 51.10 3.30 16.79
N LEU A 29 51.83 3.78 17.79
CA LEU A 29 52.74 4.92 17.63
C LEU A 29 53.84 4.64 16.60
N SER A 30 54.31 3.40 16.52
CA SER A 30 55.28 2.95 15.51
C SER A 30 54.73 3.11 14.08
N THR A 31 53.45 2.79 13.88
CA THR A 31 52.75 2.97 12.60
C THR A 31 52.52 4.44 12.29
N PHE A 32 52.06 5.23 13.28
CA PHE A 32 51.81 6.67 13.11
C PHE A 32 53.07 7.46 12.73
N ARG A 33 54.22 7.10 13.31
CA ARG A 33 55.51 7.77 13.07
C ARG A 33 56.27 7.24 11.85
N ASN A 34 55.79 6.18 11.21
CA ASN A 34 56.46 5.60 10.05
C ASN A 34 56.26 6.51 8.82
N PRO A 35 57.32 7.12 8.25
CA PRO A 35 57.20 8.02 7.11
C PRO A 35 56.55 7.37 5.88
N ASN A 36 56.68 6.03 5.75
CA ASN A 36 56.11 5.27 4.64
C ASN A 36 54.58 5.10 4.73
N GLN A 37 53.96 5.45 5.86
CA GLN A 37 52.51 5.32 6.05
C GLN A 37 51.75 6.61 5.69
N GLY A 38 52.44 7.75 5.56
CA GLY A 38 51.85 9.00 5.09
C GLY A 38 50.91 9.72 6.07
N PHE A 39 50.85 9.32 7.35
CA PHE A 39 49.99 9.97 8.36
C PHE A 39 50.45 11.37 8.78
N ILE A 40 51.76 11.66 8.65
CA ILE A 40 52.36 12.96 8.98
C ILE A 40 52.91 13.56 7.69
N VAL A 41 52.36 14.70 7.28
CA VAL A 41 52.82 15.46 6.11
C VAL A 41 53.13 16.87 6.58
N GLN A 42 54.35 17.36 6.32
CA GLN A 42 54.80 18.69 6.75
C GLN A 42 54.57 18.94 8.27
N ASN A 43 54.95 17.96 9.11
CA ASN A 43 54.72 17.99 10.56
C ASN A 43 53.26 18.18 11.00
N THR A 44 52.31 17.93 10.11
CA THR A 44 50.87 18.08 10.35
C THR A 44 50.17 16.74 10.16
N VAL A 45 49.14 16.50 10.97
CA VAL A 45 48.21 15.37 10.87
C VAL A 45 46.80 15.91 10.82
N SER A 46 45.95 15.31 9.99
CA SER A 46 44.53 15.63 9.89
C SER A 46 43.70 14.42 10.31
N PHE A 47 42.66 14.67 11.10
CA PHE A 47 41.67 13.68 11.48
C PHE A 47 40.30 14.13 10.98
N GLY A 48 39.57 13.24 10.32
CA GLY A 48 38.17 13.48 9.94
C GLY A 48 37.23 12.83 10.94
N ALA A 49 36.07 13.45 11.20
CA ALA A 49 34.98 12.86 11.95
C ALA A 49 33.65 13.05 11.25
N GLU A 50 32.89 11.97 11.10
CA GLU A 50 31.54 12.01 10.55
C GLU A 50 30.52 11.98 11.67
N ILE A 51 29.71 13.03 11.75
CA ILE A 51 28.71 13.22 12.78
C ILE A 51 27.34 13.23 12.11
N PHE A 52 26.46 12.32 12.51
CA PHE A 52 25.08 12.24 12.04
C PHE A 52 24.13 12.86 13.08
N ILE A 53 23.33 13.84 12.63
CA ILE A 53 22.23 14.35 13.43
C ILE A 53 21.00 13.48 13.14
N ILE A 54 20.80 12.41 13.91
CA ILE A 54 19.50 11.73 13.95
C ILE A 54 18.57 12.59 14.81
N ARG A 55 17.61 13.25 14.16
CA ARG A 55 16.52 13.92 14.86
C ARG A 55 15.63 12.80 15.43
N PRO A 56 15.33 12.81 16.74
CA PRO A 56 14.31 11.90 17.24
C PRO A 56 13.02 12.22 16.49
N VAL A 57 12.51 11.27 15.73
CA VAL A 57 11.19 11.40 15.15
C VAL A 57 10.25 11.35 16.36
N GLY A 58 9.64 12.48 16.71
CA GLY A 58 8.71 12.52 17.87
C GLY A 58 7.42 11.76 17.62
N GLN A 59 7.21 11.32 16.38
CA GLN A 59 6.03 10.63 15.89
C GLN A 59 6.46 9.59 14.84
N GLN A 60 5.75 8.48 14.74
CA GLN A 60 5.96 7.44 13.73
C GLN A 60 4.62 7.01 13.13
N GLU A 61 4.66 6.56 11.87
CA GLU A 61 3.50 5.90 11.27
C GLU A 61 3.40 4.47 11.79
N ARG A 62 2.25 4.13 12.37
CA ARG A 62 1.92 2.77 12.75
C ARG A 62 0.81 2.26 11.85
N VAL A 63 1.17 1.30 11.01
CA VAL A 63 0.22 0.57 10.18
C VAL A 63 -0.37 -0.60 10.98
N SER A 64 -1.69 -0.70 10.97
CA SER A 64 -2.45 -1.79 11.58
C SER A 64 -3.44 -2.37 10.57
N PHE A 65 -3.82 -3.64 10.72
CA PHE A 65 -4.75 -4.30 9.81
C PHE A 65 -6.07 -4.58 10.50
N VAL A 66 -7.15 -4.00 10.00
CA VAL A 66 -8.51 -4.20 10.49
C VAL A 66 -9.16 -5.29 9.65
N SER A 67 -9.49 -6.41 10.27
CA SER A 67 -10.26 -7.49 9.62
C SER A 67 -11.75 -7.23 9.81
N ASN A 68 -12.56 -7.51 8.79
CA ASN A 68 -14.01 -7.24 8.77
C ASN A 68 -14.36 -5.83 9.27
N PRO A 69 -13.84 -4.77 8.63
CA PRO A 69 -14.15 -3.40 9.02
C PRO A 69 -15.67 -3.14 9.00
N PRO A 70 -16.16 -2.11 9.72
CA PRO A 70 -17.56 -1.71 9.63
C PRO A 70 -17.98 -1.38 8.20
N ASP A 71 -19.24 -1.63 7.86
CA ASP A 71 -19.83 -1.36 6.55
C ASP A 71 -19.04 -1.93 5.37
N ASN A 72 -18.43 -3.10 5.56
CA ASN A 72 -17.51 -3.68 4.60
C ASN A 72 -18.15 -4.27 3.33
N VAL A 73 -19.47 -4.36 3.26
CA VAL A 73 -20.16 -4.91 2.08
C VAL A 73 -20.84 -3.79 1.31
N PHE A 74 -20.38 -3.57 0.08
CA PHE A 74 -20.98 -2.64 -0.86
C PHE A 74 -21.70 -3.41 -1.97
N THR A 75 -22.90 -2.96 -2.35
CA THR A 75 -23.71 -3.57 -3.43
C THR A 75 -23.93 -2.56 -4.55
N TRP A 76 -23.68 -2.97 -5.79
CA TRP A 76 -23.87 -2.16 -6.97
C TRP A 76 -24.79 -2.87 -7.97
N ARG A 77 -26.03 -2.37 -8.09
CA ARG A 77 -26.99 -2.81 -9.11
C ARG A 77 -26.89 -1.93 -10.34
N ILE A 78 -26.73 -2.56 -11.50
CA ILE A 78 -26.73 -1.91 -12.81
C ILE A 78 -28.02 -2.28 -13.53
N LEU A 79 -28.77 -1.28 -13.98
CA LEU A 79 -30.00 -1.44 -14.76
C LEU A 79 -29.71 -1.17 -16.23
N ARG A 80 -30.57 -1.71 -17.12
CA ARG A 80 -30.45 -1.54 -18.58
C ARG A 80 -29.08 -2.02 -19.08
N PHE A 81 -28.63 -3.18 -18.61
CA PHE A 81 -27.31 -3.72 -18.92
C PHE A 81 -27.08 -3.87 -20.44
N SER A 82 -28.13 -4.25 -21.17
CA SER A 82 -28.14 -4.39 -22.63
C SER A 82 -27.77 -3.10 -23.37
N SER A 83 -28.08 -1.92 -22.80
CA SER A 83 -27.83 -0.62 -23.43
C SER A 83 -26.44 -0.06 -23.16
N LEU A 84 -25.59 -0.75 -22.39
CA LEU A 84 -24.28 -0.22 -22.04
C LEU A 84 -23.30 -0.29 -23.21
N GLU A 85 -22.52 0.78 -23.36
CA GLU A 85 -21.52 0.99 -24.41
C GLU A 85 -20.18 0.34 -24.07
N ASP A 86 -19.26 0.33 -25.04
CA ASP A 86 -17.88 -0.11 -24.81
C ASP A 86 -17.05 0.96 -24.08
N LYS A 87 -17.32 1.16 -22.79
CA LYS A 87 -16.56 2.04 -21.91
C LYS A 87 -16.59 1.58 -20.46
N ILE A 88 -15.74 2.14 -19.62
CA ILE A 88 -15.73 1.82 -18.19
C ILE A 88 -16.87 2.56 -17.49
N TYR A 89 -17.67 1.81 -16.73
CA TYR A 89 -18.67 2.34 -15.81
C TYR A 89 -18.18 2.17 -14.38
N TYR A 90 -18.52 3.12 -13.52
CA TYR A 90 -18.12 3.14 -12.11
C TYR A 90 -19.35 3.16 -11.20
N SER A 91 -19.24 2.54 -10.02
CA SER A 91 -20.19 2.69 -8.94
C SER A 91 -20.05 4.05 -8.25
N SER A 92 -20.97 4.36 -7.33
CA SER A 92 -20.69 5.36 -6.29
C SER A 92 -19.49 4.93 -5.44
N GLU A 93 -18.85 5.90 -4.82
CA GLU A 93 -17.79 5.64 -3.85
C GLU A 93 -18.38 5.14 -2.52
N PHE A 94 -17.62 4.30 -1.83
CA PHE A 94 -17.93 3.78 -0.50
C PHE A 94 -16.68 3.83 0.38
N LEU A 95 -16.85 4.23 1.64
CA LEU A 95 -15.75 4.40 2.59
C LEU A 95 -15.53 3.10 3.37
N VAL A 96 -14.30 2.60 3.38
CA VAL A 96 -13.89 1.51 4.29
C VAL A 96 -12.52 1.83 4.87
N GLY A 97 -12.45 1.85 6.20
CA GLY A 97 -11.31 2.41 6.92
C GLY A 97 -11.21 3.92 6.66
N ASP A 98 -10.05 4.35 6.17
CA ASP A 98 -9.78 5.77 5.89
C ASP A 98 -9.92 6.14 4.41
N ARG A 99 -10.21 5.16 3.54
CA ARG A 99 -10.13 5.31 2.09
C ARG A 99 -11.46 5.08 1.41
N PHE A 100 -11.75 5.90 0.42
CA PHE A 100 -12.87 5.69 -0.49
C PHE A 100 -12.49 4.68 -1.57
N TRP A 101 -13.43 3.81 -1.88
CA TRP A 101 -13.30 2.77 -2.88
C TRP A 101 -14.48 2.87 -3.85
N ARG A 102 -14.32 2.34 -5.06
CA ARG A 102 -15.45 2.15 -5.98
C ARG A 102 -15.22 0.92 -6.85
N LEU A 103 -16.31 0.34 -7.34
CA LEU A 103 -16.25 -0.70 -8.36
C LEU A 103 -16.22 -0.08 -9.75
N GLY A 104 -15.56 -0.76 -10.68
CA GLY A 104 -15.62 -0.41 -12.09
C GLY A 104 -15.50 -1.63 -13.00
N PHE A 105 -16.15 -1.56 -14.15
CA PHE A 105 -16.04 -2.58 -15.19
C PHE A 105 -16.34 -2.01 -16.58
N ASN A 106 -15.79 -2.64 -17.61
CA ASN A 106 -16.24 -2.44 -18.98
C ASN A 106 -17.22 -3.57 -19.36
N PRO A 107 -18.48 -3.26 -19.72
CA PRO A 107 -19.49 -4.24 -20.02
C PRO A 107 -19.23 -4.96 -21.33
N LYS A 108 -18.24 -4.61 -22.16
CA LYS A 108 -17.77 -5.34 -23.35
C LYS A 108 -16.47 -6.14 -23.11
N GLY A 109 -15.94 -6.11 -21.88
CA GLY A 109 -14.76 -6.89 -21.51
C GLY A 109 -13.46 -6.10 -21.60
N GLU A 110 -12.41 -6.65 -21.00
CA GLU A 110 -11.08 -6.03 -20.92
C GLU A 110 -9.98 -7.11 -20.96
N GLY A 111 -8.83 -6.79 -21.55
CA GLY A 111 -7.68 -7.69 -21.67
C GLY A 111 -8.03 -9.03 -22.32
N GLU A 112 -7.48 -10.11 -21.76
CA GLU A 112 -7.70 -11.49 -22.22
C GLU A 112 -9.16 -11.97 -22.08
N GLY A 113 -9.95 -11.32 -21.23
CA GLY A 113 -11.37 -11.62 -21.07
C GLY A 113 -12.22 -11.06 -22.21
N ARG A 114 -11.71 -10.11 -22.99
CA ARG A 114 -12.45 -9.51 -24.11
C ARG A 114 -12.52 -10.49 -25.30
N PRO A 115 -13.64 -10.54 -26.05
CA PRO A 115 -14.94 -9.92 -25.77
C PRO A 115 -15.89 -10.84 -24.97
N HIS A 116 -15.42 -11.96 -24.42
CA HIS A 116 -16.32 -13.03 -23.96
C HIS A 116 -16.65 -13.01 -22.48
N ALA A 117 -15.94 -12.24 -21.67
CA ALA A 117 -16.07 -12.21 -20.22
C ALA A 117 -16.51 -10.84 -19.70
N ILE A 118 -17.06 -10.87 -18.49
CA ILE A 118 -17.36 -9.68 -17.69
C ILE A 118 -16.22 -9.50 -16.68
N PRO A 119 -15.53 -8.35 -16.68
CA PRO A 119 -14.53 -8.03 -15.68
C PRO A 119 -15.18 -7.33 -14.49
N ILE A 120 -14.44 -7.23 -13.38
CA ILE A 120 -14.77 -6.35 -12.27
C ILE A 120 -13.49 -5.99 -11.51
N PHE A 121 -13.35 -4.71 -11.20
CA PHE A 121 -12.20 -4.18 -10.47
C PHE A 121 -12.65 -3.31 -9.31
N LEU A 122 -11.89 -3.37 -8.22
CA LEU A 122 -11.93 -2.43 -7.12
C LEU A 122 -10.91 -1.32 -7.39
N TYR A 123 -11.37 -0.07 -7.40
CA TYR A 123 -10.55 1.11 -7.56
C TYR A 123 -10.40 1.81 -6.23
N ALA A 124 -9.15 2.11 -5.84
CA ALA A 124 -8.89 2.95 -4.69
C ALA A 124 -9.01 4.43 -5.10
N GLN A 125 -9.75 5.21 -4.32
CA GLN A 125 -9.98 6.64 -4.54
C GLN A 125 -9.22 7.45 -3.47
N GLY A 126 -9.70 8.65 -3.17
CA GLY A 126 -9.14 9.51 -2.13
C GLY A 126 -9.43 9.01 -0.71
N PHE A 127 -9.12 9.85 0.26
CA PHE A 127 -9.26 9.56 1.68
C PHE A 127 -10.35 10.42 2.31
N ARG A 128 -10.90 9.97 3.43
CA ARG A 128 -11.79 10.82 4.23
C ARG A 128 -11.03 12.02 4.81
N PRO A 129 -11.71 13.14 5.13
CA PRO A 129 -11.06 14.28 5.75
C PRO A 129 -10.28 13.90 7.01
N ASN A 130 -9.09 14.49 7.18
CA ASN A 130 -8.19 14.30 8.32
C ASN A 130 -7.58 12.89 8.48
N ALA A 131 -7.73 12.00 7.49
CA ALA A 131 -7.01 10.74 7.48
C ALA A 131 -5.52 10.92 7.14
N VAL A 132 -4.69 9.98 7.58
CA VAL A 132 -3.29 9.90 7.17
C VAL A 132 -3.22 9.27 5.79
N GLU A 133 -2.94 10.07 4.77
CA GLU A 133 -2.87 9.61 3.37
C GLU A 133 -1.62 8.77 3.13
N THR A 134 -1.78 7.45 3.14
CA THR A 134 -0.70 6.49 2.92
C THR A 134 -1.15 5.37 1.99
N SER A 135 -0.19 4.61 1.46
CA SER A 135 -0.51 3.39 0.72
C SER A 135 -1.38 2.48 1.58
N THR A 136 -2.48 1.99 0.99
CA THR A 136 -3.51 1.25 1.73
C THR A 136 -3.49 -0.20 1.28
N TRP A 137 -3.26 -1.13 2.20
CA TRP A 137 -3.51 -2.55 1.91
C TRP A 137 -5.02 -2.78 1.92
N GLY A 138 -5.56 -3.37 0.86
CA GLY A 138 -6.95 -3.77 0.77
C GLY A 138 -7.05 -5.22 0.32
N ALA A 139 -7.84 -6.02 1.03
CA ALA A 139 -8.25 -7.35 0.60
C ALA A 139 -9.77 -7.36 0.44
N VAL A 140 -10.24 -7.81 -0.72
CA VAL A 140 -11.65 -7.75 -1.14
C VAL A 140 -12.10 -9.07 -1.74
N ASN A 141 -13.32 -9.45 -1.41
CA ASN A 141 -14.08 -10.46 -2.14
C ASN A 141 -15.06 -9.77 -3.09
N LEU A 142 -14.83 -9.93 -4.38
CA LEU A 142 -15.70 -9.47 -5.45
C LEU A 142 -16.71 -10.56 -5.80
N ARG A 143 -17.98 -10.19 -5.96
CA ARG A 143 -19.06 -11.14 -6.25
C ARG A 143 -19.95 -10.62 -7.36
N LEU A 144 -20.36 -11.51 -8.26
CA LEU A 144 -21.51 -11.30 -9.13
C LEU A 144 -22.66 -12.13 -8.59
N ARG A 145 -23.72 -11.46 -8.15
CA ARG A 145 -24.87 -12.09 -7.50
C ARG A 145 -25.69 -12.88 -8.50
N HIS A 146 -26.01 -14.12 -8.15
CA HIS A 146 -27.06 -14.87 -8.82
C HIS A 146 -28.41 -14.43 -8.26
N GLN A 147 -29.28 -13.89 -9.10
CA GLN A 147 -30.48 -13.17 -8.68
C GLN A 147 -31.69 -14.08 -8.45
N LEU A 148 -31.61 -15.38 -8.79
CA LEU A 148 -32.67 -16.37 -8.56
C LEU A 148 -32.40 -17.30 -7.36
N GLY A 149 -31.43 -16.95 -6.50
CA GLY A 149 -31.18 -17.67 -5.23
C GLY A 149 -30.10 -18.77 -5.24
N SER A 150 -29.50 -19.08 -6.40
CA SER A 150 -28.30 -19.94 -6.48
C SER A 150 -27.01 -19.21 -6.07
N ASN A 151 -25.86 -19.86 -6.29
CA ASN A 151 -24.54 -19.38 -5.87
C ASN A 151 -24.04 -18.18 -6.71
N PRO A 152 -23.45 -17.15 -6.06
CA PRO A 152 -22.79 -16.06 -6.76
C PRO A 152 -21.48 -16.55 -7.42
N LYS A 153 -21.04 -15.87 -8.49
CA LYS A 153 -19.64 -15.99 -8.93
C LYS A 153 -18.76 -15.15 -8.02
N ARG A 154 -17.56 -15.63 -7.72
CA ARG A 154 -16.66 -15.03 -6.72
C ARG A 154 -15.26 -14.87 -7.30
N ALA A 155 -14.60 -13.80 -6.89
CA ALA A 155 -13.18 -13.56 -7.05
C ALA A 155 -12.64 -12.86 -5.81
N SER A 156 -11.36 -13.04 -5.51
CA SER A 156 -10.71 -12.35 -4.40
C SER A 156 -9.48 -11.60 -4.94
N SER A 157 -9.23 -10.43 -4.38
CA SER A 157 -8.03 -9.65 -4.67
C SER A 157 -7.48 -9.06 -3.38
N ALA A 158 -6.15 -8.99 -3.26
CA ALA A 158 -5.49 -8.37 -2.13
C ALA A 158 -4.18 -7.71 -2.60
N ALA A 159 -4.03 -6.41 -2.33
CA ALA A 159 -2.90 -5.65 -2.80
C ALA A 159 -2.65 -4.39 -1.96
N TRP A 160 -1.46 -3.81 -2.13
CA TRP A 160 -1.17 -2.45 -1.72
C TRP A 160 -1.63 -1.49 -2.80
N TYR A 161 -2.51 -0.57 -2.43
CA TYR A 161 -2.98 0.50 -3.30
C TYR A 161 -2.15 1.76 -3.00
N PRO A 162 -1.50 2.37 -4.01
CA PRO A 162 -0.71 3.59 -3.83
C PRO A 162 -1.60 4.75 -3.36
N ILE A 163 -0.99 5.83 -2.87
CA ILE A 163 -1.71 7.01 -2.37
C ILE A 163 -2.60 7.63 -3.46
N GLN A 164 -2.10 7.68 -4.70
CA GLN A 164 -2.83 8.30 -5.81
C GLN A 164 -4.15 7.54 -6.10
N PRO A 165 -5.25 8.27 -6.35
CA PRO A 165 -6.51 7.65 -6.73
C PRO A 165 -6.42 7.04 -8.14
N GLY A 166 -7.25 6.03 -8.40
CA GLY A 166 -7.42 5.43 -9.72
C GLY A 166 -6.68 4.11 -9.92
N HIS A 167 -5.74 3.75 -9.03
CA HIS A 167 -5.18 2.39 -9.01
C HIS A 167 -6.29 1.36 -8.79
N ARG A 168 -6.22 0.24 -9.50
CA ARG A 168 -7.26 -0.79 -9.48
C ARG A 168 -6.66 -2.18 -9.42
N GLU A 169 -7.42 -3.07 -8.79
CA GLU A 169 -7.12 -4.51 -8.77
C GLU A 169 -8.42 -5.28 -8.91
N GLY A 170 -8.36 -6.51 -9.42
CA GLY A 170 -9.55 -7.33 -9.63
C GLY A 170 -9.33 -8.41 -10.66
N VAL A 171 -10.37 -8.74 -11.42
CA VAL A 171 -10.33 -9.83 -12.39
C VAL A 171 -10.90 -9.40 -13.74
N SER A 172 -10.24 -9.84 -14.81
CA SER A 172 -10.71 -9.65 -16.19
C SER A 172 -11.87 -10.57 -16.57
N ASN A 173 -12.14 -11.60 -15.77
CA ASN A 173 -13.18 -12.60 -16.00
C ASN A 173 -13.78 -13.11 -14.68
N ILE A 174 -14.90 -12.53 -14.25
CA ILE A 174 -15.72 -13.10 -13.16
C ILE A 174 -16.77 -14.09 -13.68
N ILE A 175 -17.21 -13.92 -14.93
CA ILE A 175 -18.15 -14.81 -15.63
C ILE A 175 -18.01 -14.63 -17.14
N LEU A 176 -18.30 -15.68 -17.91
CA LEU A 176 -18.49 -15.57 -19.36
C LEU A 176 -19.86 -14.97 -19.67
N ARG A 177 -19.94 -14.15 -20.73
CA ARG A 177 -21.18 -13.52 -21.20
C ARG A 177 -22.28 -14.51 -21.49
N LYS A 178 -21.95 -15.63 -22.11
CA LYS A 178 -22.91 -16.69 -22.46
C LYS A 178 -23.62 -17.24 -21.21
N ASP A 179 -22.97 -17.18 -20.05
CA ASP A 179 -23.49 -17.72 -18.80
C ASP A 179 -24.26 -16.66 -17.99
N LEU A 180 -24.34 -15.41 -18.46
CA LEU A 180 -25.08 -14.35 -17.75
C LEU A 180 -26.59 -14.65 -17.65
N GLN A 181 -27.17 -15.26 -18.68
CA GLN A 181 -28.61 -15.56 -18.73
C GLN A 181 -29.01 -16.64 -17.72
N ASP A 182 -28.05 -17.37 -17.16
CA ASP A 182 -28.24 -18.36 -16.09
C ASP A 182 -28.40 -17.69 -14.72
N GLY A 183 -29.37 -16.77 -14.62
CA GLY A 183 -29.76 -16.13 -13.37
C GLY A 183 -28.86 -14.99 -12.87
N TYR A 184 -27.79 -14.61 -13.58
CA TYR A 184 -26.94 -13.47 -13.21
C TYR A 184 -27.42 -12.14 -13.82
N LEU A 185 -27.99 -12.18 -15.03
CA LEU A 185 -28.68 -11.08 -15.71
C LEU A 185 -30.19 -11.32 -15.62
N VAL A 186 -30.89 -10.56 -14.79
CA VAL A 186 -32.33 -10.71 -14.57
C VAL A 186 -33.02 -9.36 -14.76
N LYS A 187 -34.07 -9.33 -15.59
CA LYS A 187 -34.81 -8.10 -15.94
C LYS A 187 -33.87 -6.99 -16.42
N ASP A 188 -32.95 -7.35 -17.31
CA ASP A 188 -31.91 -6.48 -17.86
C ASP A 188 -31.07 -5.75 -16.78
N SER A 189 -30.85 -6.42 -15.64
CA SER A 189 -30.02 -5.91 -14.55
C SER A 189 -29.01 -6.94 -14.07
N ILE A 190 -27.83 -6.47 -13.70
CA ILE A 190 -26.79 -7.26 -13.00
C ILE A 190 -26.49 -6.63 -11.65
N VAL A 191 -25.97 -7.42 -10.71
CA VAL A 191 -25.64 -6.95 -9.35
C VAL A 191 -24.27 -7.44 -8.94
N PHE A 192 -23.36 -6.51 -8.71
CA PHE A 192 -22.06 -6.78 -8.12
C PHE A 192 -22.06 -6.48 -6.62
N GLU A 193 -21.22 -7.18 -5.89
CA GLU A 193 -20.93 -6.90 -4.49
C GLU A 193 -19.41 -6.88 -4.26
N ALA A 194 -18.96 -5.99 -3.39
CA ALA A 194 -17.60 -5.95 -2.87
C ALA A 194 -17.66 -6.11 -1.36
N GLU A 195 -17.00 -7.12 -0.82
CA GLU A 195 -16.82 -7.31 0.61
C GLU A 195 -15.35 -7.06 0.95
N MET A 196 -15.07 -5.96 1.63
CA MET A 196 -13.73 -5.64 2.14
C MET A 196 -13.44 -6.52 3.35
N VAL A 197 -12.64 -7.57 3.17
CA VAL A 197 -12.35 -8.53 4.25
C VAL A 197 -11.27 -8.00 5.20
N ARG A 198 -10.37 -7.15 4.70
CA ARG A 198 -9.31 -6.53 5.50
C ARG A 198 -8.84 -5.25 4.85
N VAL A 199 -8.55 -4.23 5.66
CA VAL A 199 -7.95 -2.97 5.22
C VAL A 199 -6.87 -2.54 6.21
N SER A 200 -5.81 -1.89 5.73
CA SER A 200 -4.85 -1.23 6.62
C SER A 200 -5.38 0.13 7.09
N VAL A 201 -5.06 0.49 8.33
CA VAL A 201 -5.27 1.82 8.91
C VAL A 201 -3.92 2.31 9.43
N THR A 202 -3.57 3.54 9.06
CA THR A 202 -2.32 4.18 9.45
C THR A 202 -2.61 5.30 10.43
N ASN A 203 -1.95 5.25 11.60
CA ASN A 203 -2.04 6.29 12.60
C ASN A 203 -0.66 6.88 12.86
N ILE A 204 -0.61 8.18 13.12
CA ILE A 204 0.59 8.85 13.63
C ILE A 204 0.59 8.68 15.15
N VAL A 205 1.61 7.99 15.68
CA VAL A 205 1.74 7.72 17.12
C VAL A 205 3.05 8.30 17.64
N PRO A 206 3.12 8.76 18.91
CA PRO A 206 4.40 9.11 19.53
C PRO A 206 5.38 7.93 19.53
N VAL A 207 6.68 8.25 19.50
CA VAL A 207 7.77 7.26 19.67
C VAL A 207 8.06 7.01 21.14
#